data_AF-X1QXX6-F1
#
_entry.id   AF-X1QXX6-F1
#
_cell.length_a   1.000
_cell.length_b   1.000
_cell.length_c   1.000
_cell.angle_alpha   90.00
_cell.angle_beta   90.00
_cell.angle_gamma   90.00
#
_symmetry.space_group_name_H-M   'P 1'
#
loop_
_entity.id
_entity.type
_entity.pdbx_description
1 polymer ?
#
loop_
_entity_poly.entity_id
_entity_poly.type
_entity_poly.pdbx_seq_one_letter_code
_entity_poly.pdbx_strand_id
1 'polypeptide(L)'
;MKGDIFVEIVVVVGQVPATGISIEYDRRLNSVDPDDILYIPSRCDMQAVEEAIRIRDSQGEGTITLIAIGPQRVEAALRAYLS
;
A
#
# COMPACT_ATOMS: atom_id res chain seq x y z
N MET A 1 -33.42 -4.45 11.57
CA MET A 1 -32.34 -5.44 11.72
C MET A 1 -31.36 -5.20 10.58
N LYS A 2 -30.16 -4.67 10.85
CA LYS A 2 -29.03 -4.98 9.97
C LYS A 2 -28.74 -6.46 10.26
N GLY A 3 -28.92 -7.33 9.26
CA GLY A 3 -28.31 -8.65 9.37
C GLY A 3 -26.80 -8.44 9.40
N ASP A 4 -26.07 -9.18 10.22
CA ASP A 4 -24.61 -9.13 10.21
C ASP A 4 -24.16 -9.60 8.82
N ILE A 5 -23.74 -8.65 7.98
CA ILE A 5 -23.30 -8.94 6.61
C ILE A 5 -21.81 -9.23 6.70
N PHE A 6 -21.42 -10.44 6.32
CA PHE A 6 -20.02 -10.78 6.14
C PHE A 6 -19.48 -10.09 4.88
N VAL A 7 -18.45 -9.27 5.02
CA VAL A 7 -17.82 -8.56 3.89
C VAL A 7 -16.42 -9.06 3.56
N GLU A 8 -16.15 -9.20 2.26
CA GLU A 8 -14.81 -9.49 1.73
C GLU A 8 -14.33 -8.30 0.91
N ILE A 9 -13.21 -7.72 1.32
CA ILE A 9 -12.64 -6.54 0.68
C ILE A 9 -11.21 -6.86 0.25
N VAL A 10 -10.92 -6.61 -1.03
CA VAL A 10 -9.56 -6.64 -1.56
C VAL A 10 -9.07 -5.20 -1.71
N VAL A 11 -7.93 -4.88 -1.11
CA VAL A 11 -7.27 -3.59 -1.27
C VAL A 11 -5.95 -3.82 -2.00
N VAL A 12 -5.79 -3.20 -3.16
CA VAL A 12 -4.53 -3.20 -3.90
C VAL A 12 -3.66 -2.09 -3.34
N VAL A 13 -2.47 -2.45 -2.88
CA VAL A 13 -1.52 -1.54 -2.24
C VAL A 13 -0.16 -1.60 -2.92
N GLY A 14 0.59 -0.51 -2.85
CA GLY A 14 1.86 -0.35 -3.54
C GLY A 14 2.89 0.43 -2.74
N GLN A 15 4.15 0.17 -3.08
CA GLN A 15 5.29 0.94 -2.58
C GLN A 15 5.69 1.97 -3.64
N VAL A 16 5.84 3.23 -3.22
CA VAL A 16 6.14 4.37 -4.11
C VAL A 16 7.39 5.11 -3.64
N PRO A 17 8.14 5.76 -4.54
CA PRO A 17 9.21 6.67 -4.14
C PRO A 17 8.72 7.73 -3.17
N ALA A 18 9.50 7.98 -2.12
CA ALA A 18 9.21 9.05 -1.17
C ALA A 18 9.24 10.40 -1.86
N THR A 19 8.19 11.19 -1.69
CA THR A 19 8.12 12.55 -2.20
C THR A 19 8.93 13.49 -1.30
N GLY A 20 9.70 14.41 -1.88
CA GLY A 20 10.45 15.42 -1.12
C GLY A 20 11.90 15.05 -0.82
N ILE A 21 12.42 13.99 -1.45
CA ILE A 21 13.83 13.59 -1.39
C ILE A 21 14.43 13.80 -2.78
N SER A 22 15.67 14.30 -2.83
CA SER A 22 16.42 14.39 -4.08
C SER A 22 16.76 13.00 -4.58
N ILE A 23 16.49 12.74 -5.85
CA ILE A 23 16.86 11.51 -6.54
C ILE A 23 18.04 11.84 -7.45
N GLU A 24 19.14 11.09 -7.33
CA GLU A 24 20.28 11.25 -8.24
C GLU A 24 19.95 10.71 -9.63
N TYR A 25 20.28 11.48 -10.65
CA TYR A 25 20.03 11.13 -12.05
C TYR A 25 21.36 11.02 -12.80
N ASP A 26 21.68 9.82 -13.27
CA ASP A 26 22.84 9.62 -14.13
C ASP A 26 22.50 10.09 -15.56
N ARG A 27 23.05 11.25 -15.95
CA ARG A 27 22.87 11.83 -17.28
C ARG A 27 23.52 11.02 -18.40
N ARG A 28 24.56 10.24 -18.11
CA ARG A 28 25.28 9.41 -19.09
C ARG A 28 24.50 8.12 -19.36
N LEU A 29 23.98 7.48 -18.31
CA LEU A 29 23.17 6.27 -18.42
C LEU A 29 21.69 6.57 -18.69
N ASN A 30 21.28 7.84 -18.60
CA ASN A 30 19.90 8.29 -18.77
C ASN A 30 18.93 7.51 -17.86
N SER A 31 19.35 7.32 -16.61
CA SER A 31 18.69 6.44 -15.65
C SER A 31 18.81 6.95 -14.22
N VAL A 32 17.95 6.42 -13.35
CA VAL A 32 18.06 6.52 -11.90
C VAL A 32 18.45 5.14 -11.39
N ASP A 33 19.34 5.07 -10.39
CA ASP A 33 19.59 3.84 -9.66
C ASP A 33 18.40 3.53 -8.74
N PRO A 34 17.64 2.43 -8.96
CA PRO A 34 16.52 2.09 -8.11
C PRO A 34 16.91 1.85 -6.65
N ASP A 35 18.15 1.50 -6.35
CA ASP A 35 18.62 1.20 -4.99
C ASP A 35 18.88 2.47 -4.16
N ASP A 36 19.10 3.61 -4.82
CA ASP A 36 19.26 4.93 -4.18
C ASP A 36 17.93 5.62 -3.86
N ILE A 37 16.81 5.00 -4.24
CA ILE A 37 15.47 5.54 -4.01
C ILE A 37 14.93 5.02 -2.67
N LEU A 38 14.55 5.93 -1.78
CA LEU A 38 13.72 5.58 -0.63
C LEU A 38 12.29 5.28 -1.11
N TYR A 39 11.83 4.05 -0.90
CA TYR A 39 10.45 3.65 -1.19
C TYR A 39 9.62 3.53 0.10
N ILE A 40 8.45 4.15 0.09
CA ILE A 40 7.50 4.18 1.21
C ILE A 40 6.16 3.56 0.80
N PRO A 41 5.35 3.09 1.76
CA PRO A 41 3.94 2.81 1.50
C PRO A 41 3.26 4.05 0.90
N SER A 42 2.48 3.86 -0.17
CA SER A 42 1.65 4.90 -0.76
C SER A 42 0.67 5.46 0.28
N ARG A 43 0.70 6.79 0.45
CA ARG A 43 -0.21 7.51 1.35
C ARG A 43 -1.68 7.37 0.94
N CYS A 44 -1.96 7.30 -0.36
CA CYS A 44 -3.32 7.10 -0.88
C CYS A 44 -3.83 5.70 -0.50
N ASP A 45 -2.97 4.70 -0.60
CA ASP A 45 -3.33 3.31 -0.31
C ASP A 45 -3.56 3.12 1.20
N MET A 46 -2.87 3.88 2.06
CA MET A 46 -3.16 3.91 3.51
C MET A 46 -4.60 4.35 3.78
N GLN A 47 -5.10 5.34 3.03
CA GLN A 47 -6.49 5.77 3.14
C GLN A 47 -7.47 4.72 2.64
N ALA A 48 -7.11 3.98 1.58
CA ALA A 48 -7.93 2.88 1.07
C ALA A 48 -8.02 1.72 2.08
N VAL A 49 -6.92 1.39 2.76
CA VAL A 49 -6.90 0.38 3.84
C VAL A 49 -7.75 0.83 5.02
N GLU A 50 -7.59 2.08 5.46
CA GLU A 50 -8.41 2.67 6.54
C GLU A 50 -9.91 2.65 6.19
N GLU A 51 -10.28 2.98 4.96
CA GLU A 51 -11.68 2.95 4.55
C GLU A 51 -12.22 1.51 4.47
N ALA A 52 -11.42 0.54 4.02
CA ALA A 52 -11.81 -0.86 4.04
C ALA A 52 -12.08 -1.35 5.48
N ILE A 53 -11.28 -0.91 6.45
CA ILE A 53 -11.49 -1.18 7.88
C ILE A 53 -12.82 -0.59 8.35
N ARG A 54 -13.10 0.68 8.04
CA ARG A 54 -14.36 1.34 8.39
C ARG A 54 -15.57 0.67 7.78
N ILE A 55 -15.47 0.27 6.51
CA ILE A 55 -16.53 -0.48 5.82
C ILE A 55 -16.78 -1.80 6.56
N ARG A 56 -15.74 -2.60 6.81
CA ARG A 56 -15.87 -3.88 7.55
C ARG A 56 -16.54 -3.68 8.91
N ASP A 57 -16.04 -2.74 9.70
CA ASP A 57 -16.53 -2.48 11.05
C ASP A 57 -18.00 -1.96 11.04
N SER A 58 -18.42 -1.28 9.97
CA SER A 58 -19.82 -0.82 9.80
C SER A 58 -20.82 -1.93 9.44
N GLN A 59 -20.33 -3.07 8.95
CA GLN A 59 -21.12 -4.23 8.52
C GLN A 59 -21.11 -5.38 9.54
N GLY A 60 -20.13 -5.40 10.45
CA GLY A 60 -20.03 -6.34 11.57
C GLY A 60 -18.80 -7.22 11.48
N GLU A 61 -18.80 -8.18 10.55
CA GLU A 61 -17.70 -9.14 10.36
C GLU A 61 -17.19 -9.14 8.91
N GLY A 62 -15.94 -9.52 8.72
CA GLY A 62 -15.39 -9.64 7.37
C GLY A 62 -13.88 -9.80 7.32
N THR A 63 -13.38 -10.08 6.13
CA THR A 63 -11.95 -10.23 5.85
C THR A 63 -11.48 -9.15 4.88
N ILE A 64 -10.37 -8.49 5.22
CA ILE A 64 -9.68 -7.56 4.34
C ILE A 64 -8.40 -8.25 3.86
N THR A 65 -8.27 -8.40 2.55
CA THR A 65 -7.08 -8.98 1.91
C THR A 65 -6.30 -7.87 1.20
N LEU A 66 -5.03 -7.71 1.58
CA LEU A 66 -4.12 -6.79 0.91
C LEU A 66 -3.38 -7.52 -0.20
N ILE A 67 -3.34 -6.93 -1.40
CA ILE A 67 -2.57 -7.45 -2.53
C ILE A 67 -1.58 -6.38 -2.97
N ALA A 68 -0.32 -6.76 -3.14
CA ALA A 68 0.70 -5.89 -3.71
C ALA A 68 1.46 -6.61 -4.82
N ILE A 69 1.83 -5.87 -5.86
CA ILE A 69 2.62 -6.36 -6.98
C ILE A 69 3.87 -5.50 -7.06
N GLY A 70 5.05 -6.13 -6.98
CA GLY A 70 6.30 -5.41 -7.06
C GLY A 70 7.52 -6.31 -6.80
N PRO A 71 8.73 -5.72 -6.79
CA PRO A 71 9.95 -6.42 -6.39
C PRO A 71 9.87 -6.88 -4.93
N GLN A 72 10.79 -7.73 -4.49
CA GLN A 72 10.78 -8.34 -3.16
C GLN A 72 10.59 -7.33 -2.00
N ARG A 73 11.09 -6.09 -2.15
CA ARG A 73 10.89 -5.00 -1.18
C ARG A 73 9.42 -4.65 -0.88
N VAL A 74 8.48 -5.00 -1.75
CA VAL A 74 7.05 -4.76 -1.54
C VAL A 74 6.51 -5.51 -0.32
N GLU A 75 7.18 -6.58 0.12
CA GLU A 75 6.86 -7.30 1.35
C GLU A 75 6.91 -6.38 2.58
N ALA A 76 7.90 -5.47 2.65
CA ALA A 76 8.00 -4.51 3.75
C ALA A 76 6.83 -3.53 3.76
N ALA A 77 6.36 -3.12 2.57
CA ALA A 77 5.18 -2.27 2.45
C ALA A 77 3.91 -3.00 2.91
N LEU A 78 3.71 -4.25 2.48
CA LEU A 78 2.59 -5.08 2.95
C LEU A 78 2.58 -5.22 4.48
N ARG A 79 3.74 -5.46 5.10
CA ARG A 79 3.85 -5.51 6.58
C ARG A 79 3.50 -4.19 7.23
N ALA A 80 3.89 -3.06 6.63
CA ALA A 80 3.55 -1.74 7.14
C ALA A 80 2.04 -1.45 7.07
N TYR A 81 1.32 -1.94 6.06
CA TYR A 81 -0.14 -1.82 5.99
C TYR A 81 -0.91 -2.71 6.98
N LEU A 82 -0.27 -3.74 7.53
CA LEU A 82 -0.86 -4.66 8.51
C LEU A 82 -0.60 -4.28 9.97
N SER A 83 0.30 -3.30 10.19
CA SER A 83 0.71 -2.84 11.53
C SER A 83 -0.29 -1.82 12.08
#